data_AF-R7TCY1-F1
#
_entry.id   AF-R7TCY1-F1
#
_cell.length_a   1.000
_cell.length_b   1.000
_cell.length_c   1.000
_cell.angle_alpha   90.00
_cell.angle_beta   90.00
_cell.angle_gamma   90.00
#
_symmetry.space_group_name_H-M   'P 1'
#
loop_
_entity.id
_entity.type
_entity.pdbx_description
1 polymer ?
#
loop_
_entity_poly.entity_id
_entity_poly.type
_entity_poly.pdbx_seq_one_letter_code
_entity_poly.pdbx_strand_id
1 'polypeptide(L)' 'NAGLTEIPGDIPLMITHIDIPFNYITTIGPNAFSKFIELTELHLYENGISIIHDQAFDALHKLKVLRLHTNKLVEIPE' A
#
# COMPACT_ATOMS: atom_id res chain seq x y z
N ASN A 1 3.94 -9.26 -12.34
CA ASN A 1 3.69 -10.03 -11.10
C ASN A 1 5.04 -10.48 -10.55
N ALA A 2 5.41 -9.97 -9.37
CA ALA A 2 6.66 -10.30 -8.68
C ALA A 2 6.46 -11.35 -7.56
N GLY A 3 5.23 -11.85 -7.39
CA GLY A 3 4.90 -12.84 -6.38
C GLY A 3 4.85 -12.30 -4.96
N LEU A 4 4.76 -10.98 -4.78
CA LEU A 4 4.82 -10.36 -3.45
C LEU A 4 3.57 -10.69 -2.64
N THR A 5 3.77 -11.12 -1.39
CA THR A 5 2.70 -11.33 -0.40
C THR A 5 2.64 -10.21 0.63
N GLU A 6 3.68 -9.37 0.70
CA GLU A 6 3.83 -8.25 1.62
C GLU A 6 4.57 -7.08 0.97
N ILE A 7 4.60 -5.93 1.64
CA ILE A 7 5.35 -4.75 1.21
C ILE A 7 6.84 -4.98 1.49
N PRO A 8 7.73 -4.93 0.48
CA PRO A 8 9.17 -5.13 0.68
C PRO A 8 9.77 -4.05 1.58
N GLY A 9 10.60 -4.45 2.55
CA GLY A 9 11.19 -3.56 3.56
C GLY A 9 12.51 -2.90 3.14
N ASP A 10 13.11 -3.33 2.04
CA ASP A 10 14.41 -2.93 1.50
C ASP A 10 14.33 -1.82 0.44
N ILE A 11 13.16 -1.20 0.31
CA ILE A 11 12.90 -0.13 -0.65
C ILE A 11 13.57 1.18 -0.18
N PRO A 12 14.23 1.95 -1.07
CA PRO A 12 14.82 3.24 -0.71
C PRO A 12 13.80 4.22 -0.10
N LEU A 13 14.22 4.98 0.92
CA LEU A 13 13.29 5.80 1.72
C LEU A 13 12.86 7.11 1.06
N MET A 14 13.60 7.62 0.07
CA MET A 14 13.32 8.90 -0.60
C MET A 14 12.49 8.76 -1.88
N ILE A 15 11.76 7.65 -2.03
CA ILE A 15 10.90 7.44 -3.20
C ILE A 15 9.58 8.19 -3.06
N THR A 16 9.07 8.63 -4.19
CA THR A 16 7.79 9.33 -4.31
C THR A 16 6.70 8.45 -4.93
N HIS A 17 7.07 7.31 -5.53
CA HIS A 17 6.14 6.42 -6.22
C HIS A 17 6.43 4.96 -5.86
N ILE A 18 5.40 4.23 -5.42
CA ILE A 18 5.42 2.78 -5.23
C ILE A 18 4.39 2.17 -6.18
N ASP A 19 4.85 1.30 -7.07
CA ASP A 19 3.99 0.53 -7.98
C ASP A 19 4.22 -0.96 -7.76
N ILE A 20 3.28 -1.61 -7.08
CA ILE A 20 3.28 -3.06 -6.82
C ILE A 20 1.93 -3.73 -7.19
N PRO A 21 1.42 -3.48 -8.41
CA PRO A 21 0.16 -4.06 -8.84
C PRO A 21 0.36 -5.51 -9.28
N PHE A 22 -0.74 -6.25 -9.41
CA PHE A 22 -0.71 -7.66 -9.85
C PHE A 22 0.18 -8.53 -8.95
N ASN A 23 0.04 -8.38 -7.64
CA ASN A 23 0.70 -9.20 -6.62
C ASN A 23 -0.35 -9.91 -5.74
N TYR A 24 0.09 -10.58 -4.68
CA TYR A 24 -0.74 -11.43 -3.82
C TYR A 24 -0.91 -10.86 -2.42
N ILE A 25 -0.83 -9.54 -2.26
CA ILE A 25 -0.98 -8.90 -0.96
C ILE A 25 -2.44 -9.00 -0.53
N THR A 26 -2.70 -9.51 0.68
CA THR A 26 -4.06 -9.67 1.22
C THR A 26 -4.38 -8.73 2.38
N THR A 27 -3.35 -8.23 3.06
CA THR A 27 -3.48 -7.40 4.25
C THR A 27 -2.48 -6.26 4.22
N ILE A 28 -2.92 -5.05 4.54
CA ILE A 28 -2.03 -3.93 4.85
C ILE A 28 -2.01 -3.74 6.36
N GLY A 29 -0.86 -4.03 6.98
CA GLY A 29 -0.67 -3.90 8.42
C GLY A 29 -0.62 -2.43 8.89
N PRO A 30 -0.70 -2.20 10.21
CA PRO A 30 -0.50 -0.87 10.78
C PRO A 30 0.91 -0.37 10.43
N ASN A 31 1.05 0.91 10.12
CA ASN A 31 2.34 1.54 9.81
C ASN A 31 3.10 0.90 8.63
N ALA A 32 2.41 0.14 7.75
CA ALA A 32 3.04 -0.58 6.63
C ALA A 32 3.88 0.34 5.72
N PHE A 33 3.47 1.60 5.60
CA PHE A 33 4.16 2.60 4.78
C PHE A 33 4.82 3.71 5.61
N SER A 34 5.02 3.50 6.92
CA SER A 34 5.54 4.53 7.85
C SER A 34 6.90 5.13 7.47
N LYS A 35 7.71 4.39 6.72
CA LYS A 35 9.04 4.82 6.29
C LYS A 35 9.03 5.70 5.03
N PHE A 36 7.93 5.70 4.26
CA PHE A 36 7.85 6.37 2.96
C PHE A 36 7.18 7.75 3.07
N ILE A 37 7.75 8.62 3.90
CA ILE A 37 7.18 9.95 4.19
C ILE A 37 7.14 10.89 2.97
N GLU A 38 7.94 10.59 1.93
CA GLU A 38 7.99 11.33 0.67
C GLU A 38 7.01 10.81 -0.39
N LEU A 39 6.25 9.74 -0.10
CA LEU A 39 5.41 9.08 -1.07
C LEU A 39 4.25 9.97 -1.53
N THR A 40 4.12 10.13 -2.85
CA THR A 40 3.04 10.88 -3.49
C THR A 40 2.06 9.97 -4.23
N GLU A 41 2.52 8.81 -4.71
CA GLU A 41 1.68 7.84 -5.42
C GLU A 41 1.90 6.41 -4.92
N LEU A 42 0.81 5.72 -4.60
CA LEU A 42 0.79 4.34 -4.14
C LEU A 42 -0.19 3.52 -4.97
N HIS A 43 0.34 2.58 -5.75
CA HIS A 43 -0.45 1.68 -6.60
C HIS A 43 -0.42 0.25 -6.05
N LEU A 44 -1.59 -0.20 -5.58
CA LEU A 44 -1.84 -1.51 -4.97
C LEU A 44 -2.96 -2.26 -5.70
N TYR A 45 -3.33 -1.83 -6.90
CA TYR A 45 -4.44 -2.41 -7.64
C TYR A 45 -4.15 -3.83 -8.09
N GLU A 46 -5.20 -4.60 -8.33
CA GLU A 46 -5.09 -6.01 -8.74
C GLU A 46 -4.24 -6.85 -7.77
N ASN A 47 -4.45 -6.62 -6.48
CA ASN A 47 -3.98 -7.50 -5.41
C ASN A 47 -5.16 -8.29 -4.82
N GLY A 48 -4.93 -8.98 -3.70
CA GLY A 48 -5.97 -9.69 -2.95
C GLY A 48 -6.41 -8.97 -1.68
N ILE A 49 -6.19 -7.65 -1.56
CA ILE A 49 -6.28 -6.92 -0.29
C ILE A 49 -7.72 -6.94 0.20
N SER A 50 -7.94 -7.56 1.36
CA SER A 50 -9.24 -7.63 2.03
C SER A 50 -9.27 -6.85 3.35
N ILE A 51 -8.10 -6.58 3.95
CA ILE A 51 -7.97 -5.88 5.23
C ILE A 51 -6.95 -4.76 5.09
N ILE A 52 -7.33 -3.55 5.52
CA ILE A 52 -6.44 -2.41 5.71
C ILE A 52 -6.60 -2.00 7.17
N HIS A 53 -5.53 -2.09 7.95
CA HIS A 53 -5.57 -1.72 9.36
C HIS A 53 -5.66 -0.21 9.53
N ASP A 54 -6.33 0.24 10.59
CA ASP A 54 -6.24 1.62 11.06
C ASP A 54 -4.75 1.98 11.20
N GLN A 55 -4.35 3.16 10.74
CA GLN A 55 -2.95 3.60 10.69
C GLN A 55 -2.07 3.02 9.58
N ALA A 56 -2.62 2.26 8.63
CA ALA A 56 -1.86 1.76 7.48
C ALA A 56 -1.18 2.90 6.68
N PHE A 57 -1.84 4.06 6.59
CA PHE A 57 -1.43 5.19 5.74
C PHE A 57 -1.10 6.48 6.52
N ASP A 58 -1.08 6.47 7.85
CA ASP A 58 -0.98 7.68 8.68
C ASP A 58 0.26 8.54 8.38
N ALA A 59 1.40 7.91 8.09
CA ALA A 59 2.65 8.62 7.79
C ALA A 59 2.72 9.19 6.37
N LEU A 60 1.76 8.84 5.50
CA LEU A 60 1.77 9.21 4.08
C LEU A 60 1.20 10.62 3.84
N HIS A 61 1.73 11.60 4.56
CA HIS A 61 1.23 12.99 4.54
C HIS A 61 1.31 13.68 3.18
N LYS A 62 2.15 13.16 2.26
CA LYS A 62 2.34 13.68 0.90
C LYS A 62 1.56 12.92 -0.16
N LEU A 63 0.81 11.88 0.21
CA LEU A 63 0.09 11.02 -0.73
C LEU A 63 -1.00 11.80 -1.45
N LYS A 64 -0.99 11.69 -2.78
CA LYS A 64 -1.95 12.33 -3.68
C LYS A 64 -2.79 11.29 -4.43
N VAL A 65 -2.19 10.13 -4.72
CA VAL A 65 -2.81 9.07 -5.50
C VAL A 65 -2.70 7.76 -4.74
N LEU A 66 -3.86 7.16 -4.44
CA LEU A 66 -3.98 5.81 -3.90
C LEU A 66 -4.84 4.98 -4.84
N ARG A 67 -4.28 3.93 -5.44
CA ARG A 67 -5.02 3.01 -6.32
C ARG A 67 -5.19 1.66 -5.64
N LEU A 68 -6.44 1.36 -5.25
CA LEU A 68 -6.84 0.12 -4.59
C LEU A 68 -7.89 -0.68 -5.40
N HIS A 69 -8.19 -0.29 -6.64
CA HIS A 69 -9.21 -0.97 -7.44
C HIS A 69 -8.84 -2.44 -7.71
N THR A 70 -9.85 -3.27 -7.96
CA THR A 70 -9.67 -4.72 -8.18
C THR A 70 -8.94 -5.40 -7.02
N ASN A 71 -9.31 -5.03 -5.79
CA ASN A 71 -8.98 -5.75 -4.55
C ASN A 71 -10.26 -6.37 -3.96
N LYS A 72 -10.16 -6.98 -2.77
CA LYS A 72 -11.25 -7.66 -2.07
C LYS A 72 -11.77 -6.86 -0.87
N LEU A 73 -11.64 -5.53 -0.93
CA LEU A 73 -12.10 -4.62 0.12
C LEU A 73 -13.63 -4.65 0.17
N VAL A 74 -14.16 -5.07 1.31
CA VAL A 74 -15.60 -5.09 1.60
C VAL A 74 -16.03 -3.90 2.45
N GLU A 75 -15.10 -3.34 3.21
CA GLU A 75 -15.31 -2.19 4.08
C GLU A 75 -14.10 -1.25 3.96
N ILE A 76 -14.35 0.05 4.14
CA ILE A 76 -13.31 1.06 4.29
C ILE A 76 -13.22 1.38 5.78
N PRO A 77 -12.02 1.45 6.39
CA PRO A 77 -11.88 1.92 7.76
C PRO A 77 -12.49 3.32 7.92
N GLU A 78 -13.13 3.58 9.07
CA GLU A 78 -13.80 4.86 9.37
C GLU A 78 -12.85 6.07 9.34
#